data_AF-A0A0F9GIM0-F1
#
_entry.id   AF-A0A0F9GIM0-F1
#
_cell.length_a   1.000
_cell.length_b   1.000
_cell.length_c   1.000
_cell.angle_alpha   90.00
_cell.angle_beta   90.00
_cell.angle_gamma   90.00
#
_symmetry.space_group_name_H-M   'P 1'
#
loop_
_entity.id
_entity.type
_entity.pdbx_description
1 polymer ?
#
loop_
_entity_poly.entity_id
_entity_poly.type
_entity_poly.pdbx_seq_one_letter_code
_entity_poly.pdbx_strand_id
1 'polypeptide(L)'
;MAELKMIEVRGAREHNLKSIDVDIPRDQLVVITGLSGSGKSSLAFDTIYAEGQRRYVESLSAYARQFLDMMQKPDVDHISGLSPAISIEQKTTSKNPRSTVGTVTEIYDYMRLLFARAGTPYSPATGKPIEAQQVQDMVDRVMEMEEGTRGYLLAPMIRDRKGEYRKEFLELRKQGFQRVKVDGEFYDLDQPPTLDKKFRHDIDVVVDRIVVREGLETRLADSFRTALDLADGIAILETAPRSDEGETPPEPERITFSEKFACPVSGFTIPEIEPRLFSFNAPFGACPSCDGLGVELFFDERLVVPDQNLKIGDGALAPWRKGKSPYFTQTIQAIAKHYQFDPSTRWKDLPEMVQQVFLQGSGTEEISFRYDEGGRVYTVSRPFEGVIPNMARRYRETDSAWIREEFERYQNNRPCGTCDGYRLRPEALAVKIADQHVGQVVQKSIREAYEWCESVPASLSAQKNEIARAILKEIRERLGFLNNVGLEYLTLSRNAGTLSGGESQRIRLASQIGSGLTGVLYVLDEPSIGLHQRDNDRLLTR
;
A
#
# COMPACT_ATOMS: atom_id res chain seq x y z
N MET A 1 2.32 -27.44 -41.90
CA MET A 1 1.11 -26.68 -42.30
C MET A 1 1.62 -25.50 -43.11
N ALA A 2 1.08 -25.23 -44.30
CA ALA A 2 1.48 -24.05 -45.07
C ALA A 2 1.23 -22.82 -44.18
N GLU A 3 2.24 -22.00 -43.95
CA GLU A 3 2.06 -20.70 -43.29
C GLU A 3 1.08 -19.90 -44.14
N LEU A 4 -0.15 -19.76 -43.65
CA LEU A 4 -1.12 -18.83 -44.22
C LEU A 4 -0.47 -17.45 -44.11
N LYS A 5 -0.22 -16.80 -45.24
CA LYS A 5 0.45 -15.49 -45.29
C LYS A 5 -0.52 -14.32 -45.08
N MET A 6 -1.82 -14.58 -45.16
CA MET A 6 -2.88 -13.57 -45.13
C MET A 6 -3.95 -13.98 -44.11
N ILE A 7 -4.62 -12.99 -43.53
CA ILE A 7 -5.93 -13.12 -42.89
C ILE A 7 -6.96 -12.78 -43.97
N GLU A 8 -7.78 -13.76 -44.35
CA GLU A 8 -8.82 -13.56 -45.37
C GLU A 8 -10.17 -13.43 -44.68
N VAL A 9 -10.82 -12.29 -44.87
CA VAL A 9 -12.18 -12.02 -44.40
C VAL A 9 -13.10 -12.01 -45.61
N ARG A 10 -14.17 -12.79 -45.57
CA ARG A 10 -15.15 -12.91 -46.65
C ARG A 10 -16.55 -12.61 -46.14
N GLY A 11 -17.26 -11.75 -46.85
CA GLY A 11 -18.65 -11.40 -46.59
C GLY A 11 -18.90 -10.76 -45.23
N ALA A 12 -18.04 -9.86 -44.76
CA ALA A 12 -18.27 -9.15 -43.49
C ALA A 12 -19.43 -8.15 -43.62
N ARG A 13 -20.41 -8.27 -42.73
CA ARG A 13 -21.69 -7.52 -42.73
C ARG A 13 -22.00 -6.84 -41.39
N GLU A 14 -21.08 -6.91 -40.43
CA GLU A 14 -21.27 -6.28 -39.13
C GLU A 14 -21.61 -4.78 -39.25
N HIS A 15 -22.66 -4.35 -38.56
CA HIS A 15 -23.20 -2.98 -38.59
C HIS A 15 -23.48 -2.43 -40.01
N ASN A 16 -22.62 -1.56 -40.53
CA ASN A 16 -22.81 -0.88 -41.82
C ASN A 16 -21.94 -1.47 -42.94
N LEU A 17 -21.18 -2.54 -42.68
CA LEU A 17 -20.40 -3.24 -43.67
C LEU A 17 -21.30 -3.86 -44.75
N LYS A 18 -20.88 -3.77 -46.01
CA LYS A 18 -21.68 -4.17 -47.18
C LYS A 18 -21.22 -5.50 -47.78
N SER A 19 -21.16 -6.54 -46.94
CA SER A 19 -20.69 -7.88 -47.33
C SER A 19 -19.31 -7.83 -47.99
N ILE A 20 -18.37 -7.17 -47.30
CA ILE A 20 -17.05 -6.87 -47.86
C ILE A 20 -16.10 -8.07 -47.75
N ASP A 21 -15.22 -8.19 -48.74
CA ASP A 21 -14.10 -9.13 -48.75
C ASP A 21 -12.79 -8.36 -48.60
N VAL A 22 -11.92 -8.80 -47.69
CA VAL A 22 -10.60 -8.17 -47.49
C VAL A 22 -9.52 -9.20 -47.16
N ASP A 23 -8.34 -9.01 -47.75
CA ASP A 23 -7.14 -9.78 -47.46
C ASP A 23 -6.13 -8.90 -46.73
N ILE A 24 -5.74 -9.32 -45.53
CA ILE A 24 -4.83 -8.57 -44.66
C ILE A 24 -3.51 -9.35 -44.53
N PRO A 25 -2.35 -8.76 -44.86
CA PRO A 25 -1.07 -9.45 -44.73
C PRO A 25 -0.75 -9.72 -43.26
N ARG A 26 -0.30 -10.95 -42.97
CA ARG A 26 0.18 -11.33 -41.64
C ARG A 26 1.58 -10.79 -41.37
N ASP A 27 1.90 -10.67 -40.10
CA ASP A 27 3.22 -10.27 -39.59
C ASP A 27 3.69 -8.88 -40.11
N GLN A 28 2.72 -8.02 -40.42
CA GLN A 28 2.94 -6.64 -40.86
C GLN A 28 2.12 -5.66 -40.02
N LEU A 29 2.60 -4.41 -39.94
CA LEU A 29 1.83 -3.31 -39.38
C LEU A 29 0.80 -2.84 -40.43
N VAL A 30 -0.47 -3.19 -40.22
CA VAL A 30 -1.57 -2.81 -41.11
C VAL A 30 -2.39 -1.68 -40.50
N VAL A 31 -2.62 -0.62 -41.27
CA VAL A 31 -3.39 0.56 -40.84
C VAL A 31 -4.71 0.62 -41.60
N ILE A 32 -5.83 0.59 -40.88
CA ILE A 32 -7.17 0.80 -41.44
C ILE A 32 -7.49 2.30 -41.34
N THR A 33 -7.77 2.93 -42.48
CA THR A 33 -8.05 4.37 -42.58
C THR A 33 -9.38 4.66 -43.29
N GLY A 34 -9.93 5.85 -43.09
CA GLY A 34 -11.22 6.26 -43.66
C GLY A 34 -11.98 7.26 -42.78
N LEU A 35 -13.05 7.83 -43.33
CA LEU A 35 -13.90 8.82 -42.64
C LEU A 35 -14.52 8.27 -41.34
N SER A 36 -14.87 9.16 -40.41
CA SER A 36 -15.61 8.75 -39.21
C SER A 36 -16.93 8.07 -39.60
N GLY A 37 -17.25 6.94 -38.97
CA GLY A 37 -18.42 6.13 -39.33
C GLY A 37 -18.29 5.28 -40.59
N SER A 38 -17.12 5.21 -41.25
CA SER A 38 -16.93 4.40 -42.47
C SER A 38 -16.91 2.88 -42.25
N GLY A 39 -17.12 2.39 -41.02
CA GLY A 39 -17.07 0.96 -40.69
C GLY A 39 -15.70 0.41 -40.27
N LYS A 40 -14.70 1.28 -39.99
CA LYS A 40 -13.36 0.86 -39.54
C LYS A 40 -13.41 -0.02 -38.29
N SER A 41 -14.09 0.47 -37.26
CA SER A 41 -14.23 -0.24 -35.98
C SER A 41 -15.06 -1.51 -36.15
N SER A 42 -16.09 -1.48 -36.99
CA SER A 42 -16.91 -2.66 -37.32
C SER A 42 -16.08 -3.78 -37.94
N LEU A 43 -15.16 -3.45 -38.85
CA LEU A 43 -14.26 -4.44 -39.43
C LEU A 43 -13.18 -4.89 -38.42
N ALA A 44 -12.50 -3.95 -37.78
CA ALA A 44 -11.33 -4.24 -36.94
C ALA A 44 -11.70 -4.91 -35.60
N PHE A 45 -12.65 -4.33 -34.87
CA PHE A 45 -13.03 -4.74 -33.52
C PHE A 45 -14.20 -5.72 -33.53
N ASP A 46 -15.31 -5.32 -34.16
CA ASP A 46 -16.56 -6.08 -34.08
C ASP A 46 -16.54 -7.34 -34.96
N THR A 47 -15.67 -7.41 -35.97
CA THR A 47 -15.49 -8.59 -36.84
C THR A 47 -14.18 -9.33 -36.54
N ILE A 48 -13.03 -8.75 -36.87
CA ILE A 48 -11.73 -9.45 -36.85
C ILE A 48 -11.29 -9.81 -35.43
N TYR A 49 -11.24 -8.82 -34.53
CA TYR A 49 -10.88 -9.03 -33.12
C TYR A 49 -11.89 -9.94 -32.41
N ALA A 50 -13.19 -9.67 -32.55
CA ALA A 50 -14.24 -10.46 -31.93
C ALA A 50 -14.15 -11.95 -32.34
N GLU A 51 -13.95 -12.24 -33.62
CA GLU A 51 -13.81 -13.62 -34.10
C GLU A 51 -12.49 -14.26 -33.64
N GLY A 52 -11.38 -13.51 -33.65
CA GLY A 52 -10.08 -13.98 -33.16
C GLY A 52 -10.10 -14.32 -31.67
N GLN A 53 -10.75 -13.48 -30.86
CA GLN A 53 -10.94 -13.74 -29.43
C GLN A 53 -11.87 -14.94 -29.20
N ARG A 54 -13.02 -14.98 -29.87
CA ARG A 54 -14.01 -16.06 -29.73
C ARG A 54 -13.39 -17.43 -30.01
N ARG A 55 -12.70 -17.59 -31.15
CA ARG A 55 -12.03 -18.85 -31.52
C ARG A 55 -11.01 -19.31 -30.48
N TYR A 56 -10.26 -18.37 -29.90
CA TYR A 56 -9.31 -18.68 -28.85
C TYR A 56 -10.01 -19.13 -27.56
N VAL A 57 -11.03 -18.40 -27.08
CA VAL A 57 -11.73 -18.78 -25.84
C VAL A 57 -12.52 -20.09 -26.01
N GLU A 58 -13.06 -20.37 -27.19
CA GLU A 58 -13.70 -21.66 -27.53
C GLU A 58 -12.76 -22.87 -27.45
N SER A 59 -11.45 -22.63 -27.49
CA SER A 59 -10.43 -23.68 -27.36
C SER A 59 -10.01 -23.93 -25.91
N LEU A 60 -10.30 -23.02 -24.97
CA LEU A 60 -9.82 -23.10 -23.59
C LEU A 60 -10.49 -24.21 -22.79
N SER A 61 -11.80 -24.39 -22.91
CA SER A 61 -12.51 -25.49 -22.26
C SER A 61 -13.88 -25.76 -22.89
N ALA A 62 -14.36 -27.00 -22.73
CA ALA A 62 -15.72 -27.38 -23.15
C ALA A 62 -16.81 -26.57 -22.41
N TYR A 63 -16.55 -26.19 -21.16
CA TYR A 63 -17.43 -25.34 -20.36
C TYR A 63 -17.47 -23.90 -20.89
N ALA A 64 -16.32 -23.29 -21.20
CA ALA A 64 -16.25 -21.94 -21.77
C ALA A 64 -17.03 -21.85 -23.10
N ARG A 65 -17.01 -22.91 -23.91
CA ARG A 65 -17.79 -22.99 -25.15
C ARG A 65 -19.30 -22.82 -24.91
N GLN A 66 -19.85 -23.36 -23.82
CA GLN A 66 -21.28 -23.22 -23.48
C GLN A 66 -21.67 -21.77 -23.16
N PHE A 67 -20.76 -20.98 -22.57
CA PHE A 67 -21.00 -19.56 -22.28
C PHE A 67 -20.80 -18.67 -23.51
N LEU A 68 -19.93 -19.07 -24.44
CA LEU A 68 -19.67 -18.32 -25.68
C LEU A 68 -20.79 -18.45 -26.69
N ASP A 69 -21.56 -19.54 -26.69
CA ASP A 69 -22.76 -19.65 -27.53
C ASP A 69 -23.86 -18.63 -27.16
N MET A 70 -23.76 -17.96 -26.01
CA MET A 70 -24.61 -16.81 -25.65
C MET A 70 -24.08 -15.48 -26.19
N MET A 71 -22.82 -15.40 -26.65
CA MET A 71 -22.28 -14.21 -27.31
C MET A 71 -22.70 -14.21 -28.78
N GLN A 72 -23.12 -13.05 -29.28
CA GLN A 72 -23.44 -12.89 -30.70
C GLN A 72 -22.18 -13.12 -31.52
N LYS A 73 -22.25 -14.06 -32.47
CA LYS A 73 -21.20 -14.28 -33.47
C LYS A 73 -21.21 -13.11 -34.44
N PRO A 74 -20.05 -12.57 -34.83
CA PRO A 74 -19.98 -11.53 -35.86
C PRO A 74 -20.62 -12.01 -37.16
N ASP A 75 -21.34 -11.13 -37.86
CA ASP A 75 -21.96 -11.42 -39.15
C ASP A 75 -20.89 -11.39 -40.25
N VAL A 76 -20.32 -12.57 -40.51
CA VAL A 76 -19.30 -12.82 -41.53
C VAL A 76 -19.48 -14.21 -42.11
N ASP A 77 -19.26 -14.38 -43.42
CA ASP A 77 -19.38 -15.69 -44.07
C ASP A 77 -18.22 -16.61 -43.70
N HIS A 78 -17.00 -16.09 -43.80
CA HIS A 78 -15.80 -16.86 -43.52
C HIS A 78 -14.63 -15.96 -43.13
N ILE A 79 -13.87 -16.36 -42.11
CA ILE A 79 -12.55 -15.79 -41.83
C ILE A 79 -11.51 -16.91 -41.69
N SER A 80 -10.42 -16.81 -42.44
CA SER A 80 -9.29 -17.74 -42.39
C SER A 80 -8.01 -17.02 -41.96
N GLY A 81 -7.01 -17.77 -41.48
CA GLY A 81 -5.71 -17.20 -41.11
C GLY A 81 -5.70 -16.32 -39.86
N LEU A 82 -6.76 -16.30 -39.04
CA LEU A 82 -6.82 -15.57 -37.77
C LEU A 82 -5.89 -16.14 -36.71
N SER A 83 -5.12 -15.26 -36.06
CA SER A 83 -4.42 -15.53 -34.81
C SER A 83 -5.31 -15.20 -33.61
N PRO A 84 -4.99 -15.69 -32.39
CA PRO A 84 -5.55 -15.15 -31.16
C PRO A 84 -5.40 -13.62 -31.15
N ALA A 85 -6.50 -12.91 -30.93
CA ALA A 85 -6.54 -11.46 -31.05
C ALA A 85 -6.62 -10.78 -29.68
N ILE A 86 -5.92 -9.65 -29.54
CA ILE A 86 -5.91 -8.80 -28.34
C ILE A 86 -6.25 -7.37 -28.75
N SER A 87 -7.29 -6.79 -28.14
CA SER A 87 -7.67 -5.40 -28.37
C SER A 87 -6.96 -4.45 -27.41
N ILE A 88 -6.54 -3.30 -27.93
CA ILE A 88 -5.98 -2.18 -27.18
C ILE A 88 -6.82 -0.94 -27.49
N GLU A 89 -8.00 -0.90 -26.86
CA GLU A 89 -9.00 0.17 -26.97
C GLU A 89 -8.83 1.26 -25.89
N GLN A 90 -9.45 2.41 -26.11
CA GLN A 90 -9.56 3.50 -25.14
C GLN A 90 -10.62 3.27 -24.05
N LYS A 91 -10.85 2.02 -23.67
CA LYS A 91 -11.74 1.75 -22.54
C LYS A 91 -11.04 2.19 -21.25
N THR A 92 -11.71 3.05 -20.49
CA THR A 92 -11.18 3.54 -19.21
C THR A 92 -10.81 2.36 -18.32
N THR A 93 -9.60 2.41 -17.75
CA THR A 93 -9.16 1.48 -16.72
C THR A 93 -10.16 1.45 -15.56
N SER A 94 -10.26 0.28 -14.90
CA SER A 94 -11.15 0.09 -13.75
C SER A 94 -11.00 1.23 -12.73
N LYS A 95 -12.13 1.84 -12.34
CA LYS A 95 -12.20 2.92 -11.34
C LYS A 95 -12.01 2.44 -9.90
N ASN A 96 -11.47 1.23 -9.71
CA ASN A 96 -11.21 0.69 -8.39
C ASN A 96 -10.15 1.56 -7.68
N PRO A 97 -10.44 2.16 -6.51
CA PRO A 97 -9.51 3.04 -5.80
C PRO A 97 -8.22 2.35 -5.35
N ARG A 98 -8.23 1.01 -5.27
CA ARG A 98 -7.05 0.20 -4.95
C ARG A 98 -6.15 -0.07 -6.15
N SER A 99 -6.62 0.17 -7.37
CA SER A 99 -5.81 -0.04 -8.58
C SER A 99 -4.86 1.14 -8.81
N THR A 100 -3.57 0.86 -9.02
CA THR A 100 -2.54 1.85 -9.38
C THR A 100 -1.86 1.48 -10.68
N VAL A 101 -1.08 2.40 -11.25
CA VAL A 101 -0.21 2.11 -12.40
C VAL A 101 0.67 0.89 -12.13
N GLY A 102 1.26 0.80 -10.94
CA GLY A 102 2.10 -0.33 -10.53
C GLY A 102 1.38 -1.67 -10.46
N THR A 103 0.10 -1.69 -10.06
CA THR A 103 -0.68 -2.94 -10.05
C THR A 103 -1.17 -3.33 -11.44
N VAL A 104 -1.57 -2.36 -12.28
CA VAL A 104 -2.02 -2.63 -13.65
C VAL A 104 -0.88 -3.15 -14.53
N THR A 105 0.35 -2.71 -14.27
CA THR A 105 1.55 -3.12 -15.01
C THR A 105 2.26 -4.33 -14.40
N GLU A 106 1.75 -4.87 -13.28
CA GLU A 106 2.37 -5.94 -12.47
C GLU A 106 3.77 -5.59 -11.91
N ILE A 107 4.30 -4.39 -12.19
CA ILE A 107 5.59 -3.93 -11.66
C ILE A 107 5.58 -3.96 -10.14
N TYR A 108 4.44 -3.60 -9.52
CA TYR A 108 4.32 -3.65 -8.07
C TYR A 108 4.47 -5.07 -7.51
N ASP A 109 4.02 -6.10 -8.22
CA ASP A 109 4.15 -7.49 -7.76
C ASP A 109 5.60 -7.96 -7.79
N TYR A 110 6.36 -7.57 -8.83
CA TYR A 110 7.80 -7.80 -8.85
C TYR A 110 8.53 -6.98 -7.78
N MET A 111 8.10 -5.73 -7.50
CA MET A 111 8.65 -4.94 -6.40
C MET A 111 8.41 -5.62 -5.05
N ARG A 112 7.21 -6.17 -4.80
CA ARG A 112 6.91 -6.94 -3.59
C ARG A 112 7.84 -8.15 -3.45
N LEU A 113 8.12 -8.85 -4.55
CA LEU A 113 9.04 -9.98 -4.57
C LEU A 113 10.49 -9.53 -4.32
N LEU A 114 10.92 -8.42 -4.92
CA LEU A 114 12.26 -7.84 -4.74
C LEU A 114 12.50 -7.46 -3.28
N PHE A 115 11.59 -6.70 -2.68
CA PHE A 115 11.69 -6.28 -1.28
C PHE A 115 11.62 -7.45 -0.31
N ALA A 116 10.85 -8.49 -0.62
CA ALA A 116 10.82 -9.69 0.21
C ALA A 116 12.11 -10.51 0.17
N ARG A 117 12.80 -10.56 -0.98
CA ARG A 117 13.96 -11.42 -1.17
C ARG A 117 15.31 -10.73 -0.95
N ALA A 118 15.40 -9.43 -1.23
CA ALA A 118 16.64 -8.66 -1.15
C ALA A 118 16.58 -7.51 -0.13
N GLY A 119 15.40 -7.21 0.42
CA GLY A 119 15.23 -6.15 1.41
C GLY A 119 15.91 -6.44 2.74
N THR A 120 16.43 -5.39 3.37
CA THR A 120 16.92 -5.44 4.74
C THR A 120 15.90 -4.73 5.63
N PRO A 121 15.36 -5.38 6.68
CA PRO A 121 14.52 -4.71 7.65
C PRO A 121 15.35 -3.83 8.59
N TYR A 122 14.81 -2.67 8.96
CA TYR A 122 15.44 -1.76 9.90
C TYR A 122 14.50 -1.50 11.08
N SER A 123 15.06 -1.36 12.29
CA SER A 123 14.26 -0.95 13.44
C SER A 123 13.82 0.50 13.31
N PRO A 124 12.51 0.81 13.42
CA PRO A 124 12.04 2.20 13.45
C PRO A 124 12.59 3.00 14.63
N ALA A 125 12.96 2.34 15.74
CA ALA A 125 13.43 3.00 16.95
C ALA A 125 14.94 3.28 16.93
N THR A 126 15.74 2.34 16.46
CA THR A 126 17.21 2.45 16.49
C THR A 126 17.82 2.80 15.15
N GLY A 127 17.08 2.64 14.04
CA GLY A 127 17.57 2.82 12.68
C GLY A 127 18.60 1.76 12.24
N LYS A 128 18.89 0.75 13.08
CA LYS A 128 19.84 -0.32 12.78
C LYS A 128 19.16 -1.46 12.01
N PRO A 129 19.91 -2.19 11.15
CA PRO A 129 19.38 -3.37 10.46
C PRO A 129 18.98 -4.45 11.48
N ILE A 130 17.91 -5.17 11.16
CA ILE A 130 17.45 -6.32 11.91
C ILE A 130 17.81 -7.56 11.08
N GLU A 131 18.43 -8.55 11.72
CA GLU A 131 18.78 -9.79 11.06
C GLU A 131 18.19 -10.94 11.87
N ALA A 132 17.48 -11.84 11.18
CA ALA A 132 17.15 -13.14 11.75
C ALA A 132 18.38 -14.03 11.60
N GLN A 133 18.79 -14.66 12.69
CA GLN A 133 19.97 -15.52 12.74
C GLN A 133 19.53 -16.94 13.05
N GLN A 134 20.13 -17.94 12.40
CA GLN A 134 19.98 -19.31 12.85
C GLN A 134 20.84 -19.54 14.08
N VAL A 135 20.46 -20.50 14.93
CA VAL A 135 21.25 -20.87 16.11
C VAL A 135 22.71 -21.17 15.73
N GLN A 136 22.95 -21.79 14.57
CA GLN A 136 24.31 -22.04 14.10
C GLN A 136 25.08 -20.75 13.82
N ASP A 137 24.46 -19.76 13.16
CA ASP A 137 25.09 -18.46 12.91
C ASP A 137 25.42 -17.73 14.23
N MET A 138 24.54 -17.86 15.24
CA MET A 138 24.77 -17.30 16.58
C MET A 138 25.97 -17.97 17.25
N VAL A 139 26.06 -19.30 17.17
CA VAL A 139 27.17 -20.10 17.71
C VAL A 139 28.48 -19.70 17.02
N ASP A 140 28.51 -19.69 15.69
CA ASP A 140 29.69 -19.37 14.90
C ASP A 140 30.22 -17.97 15.26
N ARG A 141 29.33 -16.98 15.40
CA ARG A 141 29.69 -15.62 15.80
C ARG A 141 30.28 -15.50 17.22
N VAL A 142 29.86 -16.36 18.15
CA VAL A 142 30.46 -16.40 19.49
C VAL A 142 31.81 -17.13 19.47
N MET A 143 31.96 -18.14 18.60
CA MET A 143 33.21 -18.87 18.42
C MET A 143 34.30 -18.05 17.70
N GLU A 144 33.93 -17.00 16.96
CA GLU A 144 34.85 -16.00 16.40
C GLU A 144 35.52 -15.09 17.46
N MET A 145 35.05 -15.10 18.71
CA MET A 145 35.63 -14.30 19.79
C MET A 145 36.98 -14.86 20.28
N GLU A 146 37.76 -14.04 20.98
CA GLU A 146 39.03 -14.49 21.56
C GLU A 146 38.84 -15.69 22.50
N GLU A 147 39.75 -16.66 22.38
CA GLU A 147 39.77 -17.82 23.27
C GLU A 147 39.93 -17.37 24.74
N GLY A 148 39.15 -17.98 25.63
CA GLY A 148 39.09 -17.61 27.04
C GLY A 148 38.14 -16.46 27.39
N THR A 149 37.43 -15.88 26.41
CA THR A 149 36.37 -14.89 26.65
C THR A 149 35.28 -15.49 27.54
N ARG A 150 34.93 -14.82 28.63
CA ARG A 150 33.89 -15.26 29.57
C ARG A 150 32.62 -14.45 29.33
N GLY A 151 31.47 -15.11 29.36
CA GLY A 151 30.19 -14.41 29.18
C GLY A 151 29.04 -15.11 29.87
N TYR A 152 27.94 -14.39 30.04
CA TYR A 152 26.66 -14.93 30.48
C TYR A 152 25.71 -14.92 29.30
N LEU A 153 25.16 -16.10 28.98
CA LEU A 153 24.06 -16.19 28.04
C LEU A 153 22.76 -15.95 28.80
N LEU A 154 22.07 -14.89 28.42
CA LEU A 154 20.89 -14.36 29.07
C LEU A 154 19.66 -14.50 28.16
N ALA A 155 18.52 -14.84 28.74
CA ALA A 155 17.22 -14.81 28.09
C ALA A 155 16.41 -13.60 28.61
N PRO A 156 16.23 -12.53 27.81
CA PRO A 156 15.52 -11.32 28.23
C PRO A 156 14.00 -11.53 28.24
N MET A 157 13.50 -12.17 29.30
CA MET A 157 12.11 -12.58 29.42
C MET A 157 11.15 -11.38 29.54
N ILE A 158 11.57 -10.33 30.26
CA ILE A 158 10.79 -9.10 30.44
C ILE A 158 11.68 -7.90 30.13
N ARG A 159 11.15 -6.99 29.30
CA ARG A 159 11.84 -5.79 28.84
C ARG A 159 10.93 -4.58 28.95
N ASP A 160 11.34 -3.57 29.71
CA ASP A 160 10.68 -2.28 29.92
C ASP A 160 9.16 -2.40 30.21
N ARG A 161 8.77 -3.35 31.07
CA ARG A 161 7.36 -3.57 31.45
C ARG A 161 7.13 -3.39 32.94
N LYS A 162 5.93 -2.92 33.28
CA LYS A 162 5.50 -2.73 34.67
C LYS A 162 4.93 -4.00 35.27
N GLY A 163 5.39 -4.39 36.44
CA GLY A 163 4.90 -5.59 37.12
C GLY A 163 5.74 -5.97 38.33
N GLU A 164 5.18 -6.87 39.15
CA GLU A 164 5.86 -7.40 40.35
C GLU A 164 6.52 -8.77 40.08
N TYR A 165 6.12 -9.46 39.01
CA TYR A 165 6.73 -10.68 38.44
C TYR A 165 7.02 -11.87 39.40
N ARG A 166 6.36 -11.93 40.56
CA ARG A 166 6.54 -13.02 41.55
C ARG A 166 6.18 -14.41 41.02
N LYS A 167 5.17 -14.52 40.14
CA LYS A 167 4.74 -15.82 39.60
C LYS A 167 5.79 -16.36 38.63
N GLU A 168 6.34 -15.46 37.84
CA GLU A 168 7.36 -15.71 36.84
C GLU A 168 8.65 -16.20 37.51
N PHE A 169 9.10 -15.57 38.61
CA PHE A 169 10.23 -16.08 39.40
C PHE A 169 9.99 -17.49 39.96
N LEU A 170 8.78 -17.79 40.42
CA LEU A 170 8.40 -19.13 40.89
C LEU A 170 8.41 -20.17 39.76
N GLU A 171 7.97 -19.81 38.57
CA GLU A 171 8.00 -20.68 37.39
C GLU A 171 9.44 -20.98 36.93
N LEU A 172 10.30 -19.96 36.87
CA LEU A 172 11.72 -20.13 36.54
C LEU A 172 12.43 -21.05 37.53
N ARG A 173 12.13 -20.90 38.83
CA ARG A 173 12.67 -21.78 39.86
C ARG A 173 12.18 -23.24 39.70
N LYS A 174 10.92 -23.45 39.33
CA LYS A 174 10.37 -24.80 39.04
C LYS A 174 11.02 -25.43 37.82
N GLN A 175 11.40 -24.63 36.83
CA GLN A 175 12.12 -25.08 35.64
C GLN A 175 13.62 -25.34 35.91
N GLY A 176 14.13 -24.99 37.09
CA GLY A 176 15.49 -25.30 37.54
C GLY A 176 16.51 -24.17 37.33
N PHE A 177 16.09 -22.98 36.92
CA PHE A 177 16.98 -21.82 36.84
C PHE A 177 17.37 -21.36 38.25
N GLN A 178 18.63 -20.93 38.42
CA GLN A 178 19.18 -20.49 39.71
C GLN A 178 19.41 -18.99 39.79
N ARG A 179 19.70 -18.34 38.66
CA ARG A 179 20.11 -16.93 38.63
C ARG A 179 19.28 -16.12 37.65
N VAL A 180 19.00 -14.89 38.06
CA VAL A 180 18.31 -13.88 37.26
C VAL A 180 19.02 -12.55 37.43
N LYS A 181 19.01 -11.72 36.39
CA LYS A 181 19.50 -10.35 36.43
C LYS A 181 18.30 -9.42 36.31
N VAL A 182 18.09 -8.57 37.31
CA VAL A 182 16.95 -7.65 37.40
C VAL A 182 17.48 -6.24 37.49
N ASP A 183 17.03 -5.36 36.58
CA ASP A 183 17.43 -3.95 36.51
C ASP A 183 18.95 -3.72 36.56
N GLY A 184 19.73 -4.65 35.98
CA GLY A 184 21.18 -4.57 35.92
C GLY A 184 21.94 -5.35 37.01
N GLU A 185 21.28 -5.83 38.06
CA GLU A 185 21.90 -6.55 39.18
C GLU A 185 21.57 -8.05 39.18
N PHE A 186 22.53 -8.89 39.56
CA PHE A 186 22.34 -10.34 39.63
C PHE A 186 21.76 -10.76 40.98
N TYR A 187 20.69 -11.56 40.92
CA TYR A 187 20.00 -12.13 42.07
C TYR A 187 19.93 -13.66 41.96
N ASP A 188 19.91 -14.31 43.12
CA ASP A 188 19.61 -15.74 43.23
C ASP A 188 18.09 -15.93 43.27
N LEU A 189 17.56 -16.89 42.50
CA LEU A 189 16.13 -17.18 42.44
C LEU A 189 15.59 -17.76 43.76
N ASP A 190 16.46 -18.20 44.69
CA ASP A 190 16.05 -18.52 46.05
C ASP A 190 15.73 -17.27 46.90
N GLN A 191 16.29 -16.11 46.54
CA GLN A 191 16.05 -14.82 47.19
C GLN A 191 15.83 -13.69 46.14
N PRO A 192 14.73 -13.75 45.35
CA PRO A 192 14.48 -12.76 44.32
C PRO A 192 14.12 -11.39 44.93
N PRO A 193 14.44 -10.28 44.25
CA PRO A 193 14.11 -8.94 44.73
C PRO A 193 12.59 -8.72 44.69
N THR A 194 12.07 -7.92 45.62
CA THR A 194 10.67 -7.49 45.60
C THR A 194 10.52 -6.27 44.68
N LEU A 195 9.85 -6.46 43.53
CA LEU A 195 9.64 -5.42 42.53
C LEU A 195 8.33 -4.65 42.76
N ASP A 196 8.34 -3.33 42.48
CA ASP A 196 7.16 -2.48 42.63
C ASP A 196 6.39 -2.40 41.30
N LYS A 197 5.12 -2.81 41.34
CA LYS A 197 4.18 -2.81 40.21
C LYS A 197 4.06 -1.47 39.47
N LYS A 198 4.43 -0.33 40.07
CA LYS A 198 4.33 1.00 39.44
C LYS A 198 5.49 1.32 38.50
N PHE A 199 6.64 0.69 38.70
CA PHE A 199 7.86 0.94 37.94
C PHE A 199 8.03 -0.08 36.82
N ARG A 200 8.82 0.28 35.81
CA ARG A 200 9.18 -0.60 34.69
C ARG A 200 10.46 -1.34 35.07
N HIS A 201 10.52 -2.62 34.73
CA HIS A 201 11.62 -3.50 35.08
C HIS A 201 12.13 -4.28 33.86
N ASP A 202 13.41 -4.60 33.88
CA ASP A 202 14.10 -5.50 32.94
C ASP A 202 14.53 -6.77 33.69
N ILE A 203 14.14 -7.94 33.17
CA ILE A 203 14.42 -9.24 33.80
C ILE A 203 15.04 -10.18 32.77
N ASP A 204 16.32 -10.48 32.97
CA ASP A 204 17.15 -11.35 32.15
C ASP A 204 17.47 -12.64 32.92
N VAL A 205 17.02 -13.79 32.43
CA VAL A 205 17.31 -15.10 33.06
C VAL A 205 18.70 -15.56 32.64
N VAL A 206 19.54 -15.99 33.58
CA VAL A 206 20.86 -16.55 33.25
C VAL A 206 20.70 -18.01 32.84
N VAL A 207 20.87 -18.28 31.55
CA VAL A 207 20.69 -19.63 30.96
C VAL A 207 21.97 -20.44 31.05
N ASP A 208 23.11 -19.84 30.68
CA ASP A 208 24.41 -20.48 30.81
C ASP A 208 25.54 -19.49 31.11
N ARG A 209 26.62 -20.00 31.70
CA ARG A 209 27.88 -19.30 31.87
C ARG A 209 28.90 -19.90 30.91
N ILE A 210 29.33 -19.11 29.95
CA ILE A 210 30.19 -19.58 28.86
C ILE A 210 31.64 -19.12 29.06
N VAL A 211 32.55 -19.97 28.62
CA VAL A 211 33.97 -19.67 28.46
C VAL A 211 34.36 -20.16 27.07
N VAL A 212 34.65 -19.24 26.15
CA VAL A 212 34.94 -19.56 24.75
C VAL A 212 36.21 -20.42 24.68
N ARG A 213 36.07 -21.61 24.09
CA ARG A 213 37.13 -22.61 23.87
C ARG A 213 36.70 -23.55 22.75
N GLU A 214 37.64 -24.19 22.08
CA GLU A 214 37.33 -25.22 21.07
C GLU A 214 36.45 -26.34 21.65
N GLY A 215 35.45 -26.79 20.89
CA GLY A 215 34.54 -27.87 21.31
C GLY A 215 33.32 -27.42 22.13
N LEU A 216 33.08 -26.11 22.27
CA LEU A 216 31.92 -25.56 22.99
C LEU A 216 30.64 -25.53 22.14
N GLU A 217 30.73 -25.75 20.82
CA GLU A 217 29.69 -25.43 19.84
C GLU A 217 28.36 -26.13 20.13
N THR A 218 28.41 -27.43 20.47
CA THR A 218 27.22 -28.23 20.77
C THR A 218 26.50 -27.75 22.03
N ARG A 219 27.24 -27.48 23.11
CA ARG A 219 26.68 -26.92 24.35
C ARG A 219 26.09 -25.54 24.09
N LEU A 220 26.80 -24.69 23.36
CA LEU A 220 26.38 -23.34 23.07
C LEU A 220 25.07 -23.32 22.25
N ALA A 221 24.94 -24.23 21.26
CA ALA A 221 23.71 -24.38 20.49
C ALA A 221 22.50 -24.76 21.37
N ASP A 222 22.67 -25.69 22.32
CA ASP A 222 21.61 -26.09 23.24
C ASP A 222 21.24 -24.97 24.21
N SER A 223 22.23 -24.21 24.69
CA SER A 223 22.00 -23.02 25.53
C SER A 223 21.28 -21.91 24.76
N PHE A 224 21.64 -21.66 23.49
CA PHE A 224 20.94 -20.71 22.64
C PHE A 224 19.48 -21.12 22.41
N ARG A 225 19.20 -22.39 22.08
CA ARG A 225 17.82 -22.87 21.97
C ARG A 225 17.02 -22.62 23.25
N THR A 226 17.59 -22.98 24.39
CA THR A 226 16.96 -22.77 25.70
C THR A 226 16.66 -21.28 25.93
N ALA A 227 17.62 -20.39 25.63
CA ALA A 227 17.44 -18.94 25.80
C ALA A 227 16.38 -18.36 24.85
N LEU A 228 16.40 -18.78 23.58
CA LEU A 228 15.44 -18.36 22.57
C LEU A 228 14.01 -18.81 22.93
N ASP A 229 13.84 -20.06 23.38
CA ASP A 229 12.54 -20.60 23.80
C ASP A 229 11.96 -19.86 25.01
N LEU A 230 12.82 -19.42 25.95
CA LEU A 230 12.42 -18.65 27.14
C LEU A 230 12.02 -17.20 26.84
N ALA A 231 12.65 -16.59 25.84
CA ALA A 231 12.53 -15.15 25.55
C ALA A 231 11.98 -14.85 24.14
N ASP A 232 11.11 -15.72 23.63
CA ASP A 232 10.37 -15.57 22.36
C ASP A 232 11.27 -15.29 21.14
N GLY A 233 12.39 -15.99 21.05
CA GLY A 233 13.35 -15.91 19.95
C GLY A 233 14.41 -14.82 20.10
N ILE A 234 14.74 -14.40 21.33
CA ILE A 234 15.82 -13.44 21.62
C ILE A 234 16.78 -14.01 22.66
N ALA A 235 18.08 -13.86 22.45
CA ALA A 235 19.12 -14.19 23.42
C ALA A 235 20.12 -13.05 23.51
N ILE A 236 20.71 -12.82 24.68
CA ILE A 236 21.74 -11.80 24.90
C ILE A 236 22.98 -12.48 25.45
N LEU A 237 24.12 -12.27 24.80
CA LEU A 237 25.41 -12.59 25.38
C LEU A 237 25.99 -11.34 26.02
N GLU A 238 26.24 -11.40 27.33
CA GLU A 238 26.91 -10.32 28.07
C GLU A 238 28.32 -10.77 28.44
N THR A 239 29.34 -10.09 27.92
CA THR A 239 30.74 -10.40 28.24
C THR A 239 31.05 -10.03 29.69
N ALA A 240 31.71 -10.92 30.41
CA ALA A 240 32.21 -10.65 31.75
C ALA A 240 33.62 -10.02 31.66
N PRO A 241 33.92 -8.96 32.41
CA PRO A 241 35.24 -8.32 32.38
C PRO A 241 36.34 -9.31 32.79
N ARG A 242 37.48 -9.28 32.09
CA ARG A 242 38.72 -9.98 32.49
C ARG A 242 39.18 -9.34 33.80
N SER A 243 39.16 -10.12 34.88
CA SER A 243 39.76 -9.75 36.15
C SER A 243 41.25 -10.03 36.11
N ASP A 244 41.99 -9.30 35.28
CA ASP A 244 43.46 -9.25 35.36
C ASP A 244 43.89 -7.91 35.96
N GLU A 245 44.92 -7.98 36.80
CA GLU A 245 45.32 -6.97 37.77
C GLU A 245 45.53 -5.55 37.19
N GLY A 246 44.77 -4.57 37.68
CA GLY A 246 45.22 -3.18 37.76
C GLY A 246 44.64 -2.14 36.79
N GLU A 247 43.83 -2.52 35.80
CA GLU A 247 43.17 -1.56 34.90
C GLU A 247 41.65 -1.51 35.10
N THR A 248 41.05 -0.36 34.79
CA THR A 248 39.60 -0.13 34.90
C THR A 248 38.88 -1.19 34.07
N PRO A 249 37.97 -1.99 34.65
CA PRO A 249 37.35 -3.09 33.92
C PRO A 249 36.61 -2.53 32.70
N PRO A 250 36.80 -3.11 31.50
CA PRO A 250 36.04 -2.71 30.33
C PRO A 250 34.54 -2.87 30.61
N GLU A 251 33.72 -1.93 30.14
CA GLU A 251 32.27 -2.04 30.27
C GLU A 251 31.80 -3.35 29.62
N PRO A 252 30.87 -4.10 30.25
CA PRO A 252 30.38 -5.35 29.72
C PRO A 252 29.69 -5.11 28.38
N GLU A 253 30.21 -5.71 27.32
CA GLU A 253 29.60 -5.65 26.00
C GLU A 253 28.38 -6.60 25.95
N ARG A 254 27.23 -6.06 25.56
CA ARG A 254 25.98 -6.82 25.36
C ARG A 254 25.74 -7.04 23.87
N ILE A 255 25.80 -8.30 23.45
CA ILE A 255 25.55 -8.72 22.08
C ILE A 255 24.19 -9.43 22.05
N THR A 256 23.23 -8.87 21.32
CA THR A 256 21.90 -9.47 21.17
C THR A 256 21.81 -10.30 19.90
N PHE A 257 21.26 -11.49 20.04
CA PHE A 257 20.91 -12.41 18.98
C PHE A 257 19.39 -12.56 18.90
N SER A 258 18.85 -12.73 17.70
CA SER A 258 17.43 -13.01 17.53
C SER A 258 17.18 -14.01 16.42
N GLU A 259 16.34 -14.99 16.70
CA GLU A 259 15.83 -15.97 15.72
C GLU A 259 14.75 -15.35 14.82
N LYS A 260 14.05 -14.32 15.33
CA LYS A 260 13.05 -13.55 14.59
C LYS A 260 13.65 -12.22 14.12
N PHE A 261 13.01 -11.55 13.17
CA PHE A 261 13.36 -10.16 12.86
C PHE A 261 12.92 -9.23 14.01
N ALA A 262 13.63 -9.24 15.13
CA ALA A 262 13.33 -8.45 16.32
C ALA A 262 14.39 -7.37 16.58
N CYS A 263 13.96 -6.17 16.94
CA CYS A 263 14.84 -5.15 17.49
C CYS A 263 15.15 -5.44 18.97
N PRO A 264 16.43 -5.52 19.36
CA PRO A 264 16.84 -5.72 20.75
C PRO A 264 16.30 -4.68 21.73
N VAL A 265 16.27 -3.41 21.30
CA VAL A 265 16.00 -2.25 22.17
C VAL A 265 14.51 -1.96 22.29
N SER A 266 13.77 -1.94 21.18
CA SER A 266 12.36 -1.54 21.18
C SER A 266 11.37 -2.70 21.31
N GLY A 267 11.83 -3.95 21.16
CA GLY A 267 10.96 -5.12 21.06
C GLY A 267 10.12 -5.14 19.78
N PHE A 268 10.39 -4.25 18.82
CA PHE A 268 9.75 -4.23 17.51
C PHE A 268 10.07 -5.53 16.76
N THR A 269 9.06 -6.26 16.34
CA THR A 269 9.21 -7.53 15.61
C THR A 269 8.55 -7.41 14.26
N ILE A 270 9.22 -7.93 13.24
CA ILE A 270 8.65 -8.11 11.92
C ILE A 270 8.37 -9.61 11.76
N PRO A 271 7.14 -10.00 11.38
CA PRO A 271 6.87 -11.38 10.96
C PRO A 271 7.71 -11.73 9.72
N GLU A 272 7.67 -12.99 9.27
CA GLU A 272 8.42 -13.42 8.09
C GLU A 272 8.24 -12.46 6.89
N ILE A 273 9.36 -12.09 6.26
CA ILE A 273 9.37 -11.11 5.16
C ILE A 273 8.93 -11.80 3.88
N GLU A 274 7.62 -11.89 3.69
CA GLU A 274 7.00 -12.46 2.50
C GLU A 274 6.46 -11.38 1.55
N PRO A 275 6.29 -11.67 0.24
CA PRO A 275 5.73 -10.71 -0.71
C PRO A 275 4.34 -10.17 -0.34
N ARG A 276 3.55 -10.90 0.47
CA ARG A 276 2.24 -10.44 0.96
C ARG A 276 2.32 -9.30 1.97
N LEU A 277 3.44 -9.16 2.70
CA LEU A 277 3.70 -8.05 3.62
C LEU A 277 3.71 -6.70 2.89
N PHE A 278 4.13 -6.71 1.63
CA PHE A 278 4.18 -5.51 0.78
C PHE A 278 2.89 -5.31 -0.04
N SER A 279 1.83 -6.08 0.20
CA SER A 279 0.56 -5.90 -0.51
C SER A 279 -0.40 -5.03 0.30
N PHE A 280 -0.78 -3.87 -0.25
CA PHE A 280 -1.86 -3.04 0.31
C PHE A 280 -3.26 -3.57 -0.02
N ASN A 281 -3.38 -4.63 -0.83
CA ASN A 281 -4.63 -5.35 -1.08
C ASN A 281 -4.85 -6.51 -0.11
N ALA A 282 -3.81 -6.91 0.63
CA ALA A 282 -3.91 -7.95 1.64
C ALA A 282 -3.94 -7.31 3.04
N PRO A 283 -4.84 -7.74 3.95
CA PRO A 283 -4.91 -7.20 5.31
C PRO A 283 -3.59 -7.30 6.11
N PHE A 284 -2.74 -8.25 5.71
CA PHE A 284 -1.43 -8.48 6.30
C PHE A 284 -0.45 -7.31 6.05
N GLY A 285 -0.46 -6.74 4.84
CA GLY A 285 0.42 -5.64 4.45
C GLY A 285 -0.24 -4.27 4.45
N ALA A 286 -1.57 -4.22 4.37
CA ALA A 286 -2.35 -2.99 4.31
C ALA A 286 -2.29 -2.19 5.62
N CYS A 287 -2.18 -0.86 5.49
CA CYS A 287 -2.29 0.06 6.62
C CYS A 287 -3.66 -0.12 7.30
N PRO A 288 -3.71 -0.35 8.62
CA PRO A 288 -4.97 -0.62 9.34
C PRO A 288 -5.91 0.60 9.38
N SER A 289 -5.37 1.82 9.39
CA SER A 289 -6.18 3.05 9.51
C SER A 289 -6.97 3.38 8.23
N CYS A 290 -6.41 3.08 7.06
CA CYS A 290 -7.03 3.36 5.75
C CYS A 290 -7.34 2.10 4.94
N ASP A 291 -7.19 0.92 5.52
CA ASP A 291 -7.36 -0.39 4.88
C ASP A 291 -6.64 -0.50 3.52
N GLY A 292 -5.44 0.08 3.41
CA GLY A 292 -4.64 0.06 2.19
C GLY A 292 -5.09 1.03 1.08
N LEU A 293 -6.02 1.95 1.34
CA LEU A 293 -6.38 3.01 0.39
C LEU A 293 -5.30 4.10 0.28
N GLY A 294 -4.60 4.38 1.38
CA GLY A 294 -3.58 5.43 1.49
C GLY A 294 -4.16 6.85 1.56
N VAL A 295 -5.49 6.98 1.51
CA VAL A 295 -6.16 8.25 1.65
C VAL A 295 -7.16 8.17 2.79
N GLU A 296 -7.33 9.31 3.46
CA GLU A 296 -8.42 9.55 4.39
C GLU A 296 -9.41 10.50 3.73
N LEU A 297 -10.68 10.14 3.82
CA LEU A 297 -11.78 11.03 3.44
C LEU A 297 -12.05 11.98 4.61
N PHE A 298 -12.06 13.28 4.32
CA PHE A 298 -12.45 14.31 5.27
C PHE A 298 -13.40 15.29 4.60
N PHE A 299 -14.27 15.92 5.38
CA PHE A 299 -15.16 16.96 4.85
C PHE A 299 -14.37 18.26 4.66
N ASP A 300 -14.34 18.75 3.43
CA ASP A 300 -13.58 19.94 3.06
C ASP A 300 -14.46 21.18 3.21
N GLU A 301 -14.01 22.13 4.04
CA GLU A 301 -14.70 23.40 4.29
C GLU A 301 -14.97 24.17 2.99
N ARG A 302 -14.08 24.04 2.00
CA ARG A 302 -14.21 24.70 0.69
C ARG A 302 -15.33 24.09 -0.16
N LEU A 303 -15.64 22.82 0.03
CA LEU A 303 -16.78 22.16 -0.63
C LEU A 303 -18.09 22.45 0.10
N VAL A 304 -18.04 22.60 1.42
CA VAL A 304 -19.19 23.00 2.25
C VAL A 304 -19.59 24.46 1.97
N VAL A 305 -18.63 25.34 1.73
CA VAL A 305 -18.84 26.76 1.38
C VAL A 305 -18.12 27.08 0.05
N PRO A 306 -18.70 26.70 -1.10
CA PRO A 306 -18.05 26.88 -2.39
C PRO A 306 -18.02 28.34 -2.86
N ASP A 307 -19.01 29.15 -2.46
CA ASP A 307 -19.08 30.58 -2.80
C ASP A 307 -19.14 31.44 -1.53
N GLN A 308 -18.01 32.07 -1.22
CA GLN A 308 -17.85 32.91 -0.03
C GLN A 308 -18.50 34.30 -0.17
N ASN A 309 -18.98 34.68 -1.36
CA ASN A 309 -19.67 35.96 -1.57
C ASN A 309 -21.17 35.88 -1.27
N LEU A 310 -21.72 34.69 -1.07
CA LEU A 310 -23.12 34.51 -0.71
C LEU A 310 -23.37 34.85 0.76
N LYS A 311 -24.58 35.33 1.03
CA LYS A 311 -25.05 35.57 2.40
C LYS A 311 -25.32 34.24 3.09
N ILE A 312 -25.07 34.18 4.40
CA ILE A 312 -25.32 32.96 5.18
C ILE A 312 -26.80 32.54 5.09
N GLY A 313 -27.74 33.49 5.21
CA GLY A 313 -29.18 33.25 5.05
C GLY A 313 -29.63 32.85 3.64
N ASP A 314 -28.85 33.18 2.60
CA ASP A 314 -29.17 32.86 1.20
C ASP A 314 -28.56 31.51 0.74
N GLY A 315 -28.02 30.72 1.68
CA GLY A 315 -27.47 29.40 1.39
C GLY A 315 -26.00 29.43 0.96
N ALA A 316 -25.17 30.16 1.70
CA ALA A 316 -23.70 30.05 1.62
C ALA A 316 -23.22 28.63 1.96
N LEU A 317 -23.87 27.97 2.93
CA LEU A 317 -23.65 26.56 3.26
C LEU A 317 -24.34 25.66 2.23
N ALA A 318 -23.57 25.04 1.35
CA ALA A 318 -24.07 24.19 0.28
C ALA A 318 -24.94 23.01 0.76
N PRO A 319 -24.60 22.28 1.85
CA PRO A 319 -25.44 21.21 2.38
C PRO A 319 -26.84 21.69 2.81
N TRP A 320 -27.00 22.96 3.18
CA TRP A 320 -28.27 23.52 3.66
C TRP A 320 -29.08 24.20 2.55
N ARG A 321 -28.49 24.39 1.36
CA ARG A 321 -29.12 25.13 0.24
C ARG A 321 -30.35 24.42 -0.34
N LYS A 322 -30.28 23.09 -0.54
CA LYS A 322 -31.31 22.33 -1.27
C LYS A 322 -32.61 22.13 -0.49
N GLY A 323 -32.59 22.28 0.83
CA GLY A 323 -33.72 21.94 1.69
C GLY A 323 -34.66 23.09 2.02
N LYS A 324 -34.22 24.36 1.97
CA LYS A 324 -34.91 25.55 2.55
C LYS A 324 -35.78 25.22 3.78
N SER A 325 -35.29 24.30 4.62
CA SER A 325 -36.07 23.81 5.74
C SER A 325 -36.17 24.96 6.73
N PRO A 326 -37.36 25.29 7.25
CA PRO A 326 -37.52 26.30 8.29
C PRO A 326 -36.55 26.06 9.45
N TYR A 327 -36.21 24.81 9.72
CA TYR A 327 -35.18 24.39 10.68
C TYR A 327 -33.84 25.11 10.49
N PHE A 328 -33.23 25.06 9.29
CA PHE A 328 -31.90 25.65 9.07
C PHE A 328 -31.91 27.17 9.16
N THR A 329 -32.95 27.82 8.63
CA THR A 329 -33.11 29.28 8.73
C THR A 329 -33.26 29.71 10.18
N GLN A 330 -34.04 28.99 10.98
CA GLN A 330 -34.22 29.24 12.41
C GLN A 330 -32.92 28.99 13.20
N THR A 331 -32.14 27.97 12.85
CA THR A 331 -30.81 27.71 13.43
C THR A 331 -29.85 28.88 13.15
N ILE A 332 -29.77 29.37 11.90
CA ILE A 332 -28.93 30.53 11.54
C ILE A 332 -29.34 31.76 12.36
N GLN A 333 -30.64 32.02 12.50
CA GLN A 333 -31.15 33.15 13.29
C GLN A 333 -30.81 33.04 14.78
N ALA A 334 -30.88 31.84 15.36
CA ALA A 334 -30.51 31.60 16.75
C ALA A 334 -29.01 31.87 16.99
N ILE A 335 -28.14 31.37 16.10
CA ILE A 335 -26.69 31.61 16.16
C ILE A 335 -26.38 33.09 15.96
N ALA A 336 -27.05 33.75 15.02
CA ALA A 336 -26.92 35.19 14.77
C ALA A 336 -27.30 36.05 15.98
N LYS A 337 -28.38 35.68 16.69
CA LYS A 337 -28.79 36.36 17.92
C LYS A 337 -27.77 36.19 19.05
N HIS A 338 -27.19 34.99 19.18
CA HIS A 338 -26.23 34.66 20.23
C HIS A 338 -24.89 35.38 20.03
N TYR A 339 -24.32 35.30 18.83
CA TYR A 339 -23.02 35.92 18.49
C TYR A 339 -23.14 37.35 17.93
N GLN A 340 -24.34 37.92 17.93
CA GLN A 340 -24.63 39.32 17.58
C GLN A 340 -24.14 39.75 16.18
N PHE A 341 -24.39 38.96 15.15
CA PHE A 341 -24.10 39.31 13.74
C PHE A 341 -25.38 39.34 12.89
N ASP A 342 -25.33 40.01 11.73
CA ASP A 342 -26.47 40.06 10.80
C ASP A 342 -26.52 38.79 9.93
N PRO A 343 -27.64 38.02 9.94
CA PRO A 343 -27.86 36.86 9.05
C PRO A 343 -27.73 37.15 7.55
N SER A 344 -27.78 38.42 7.15
CA SER A 344 -27.62 38.87 5.76
C SER A 344 -26.16 39.18 5.39
N THR A 345 -25.22 38.94 6.30
CA THR A 345 -23.78 39.13 6.05
C THR A 345 -23.27 38.06 5.09
N ARG A 346 -22.35 38.44 4.19
CA ARG A 346 -21.66 37.49 3.29
C ARG A 346 -20.72 36.61 4.09
N TRP A 347 -20.53 35.36 3.67
CA TRP A 347 -19.69 34.42 4.41
C TRP A 347 -18.29 34.97 4.70
N LYS A 348 -17.61 35.52 3.68
CA LYS A 348 -16.25 36.08 3.83
C LYS A 348 -16.15 37.26 4.82
N ASP A 349 -17.26 37.97 5.02
CA ASP A 349 -17.31 39.17 5.87
C ASP A 349 -17.71 38.81 7.32
N LEU A 350 -18.04 37.53 7.59
CA LEU A 350 -18.30 37.04 8.95
C LEU A 350 -16.99 36.93 9.74
N PRO A 351 -17.00 37.22 11.06
CA PRO A 351 -15.86 36.94 11.93
C PRO A 351 -15.43 35.47 11.86
N GLU A 352 -14.13 35.21 11.86
CA GLU A 352 -13.57 33.85 11.74
C GLU A 352 -14.10 32.89 12.83
N MET A 353 -14.27 33.38 14.06
CA MET A 353 -14.92 32.64 15.13
C MET A 353 -16.33 32.15 14.74
N VAL A 354 -17.14 33.01 14.12
CA VAL A 354 -18.51 32.67 13.71
C VAL A 354 -18.50 31.66 12.57
N GLN A 355 -17.56 31.80 11.62
CA GLN A 355 -17.38 30.80 10.55
C GLN A 355 -17.04 29.43 11.14
N GLN A 356 -16.13 29.37 12.12
CA GLN A 356 -15.75 28.14 12.82
C GLN A 356 -16.91 27.57 13.64
N VAL A 357 -17.75 28.39 14.26
CA VAL A 357 -18.97 27.91 14.94
C VAL A 357 -19.91 27.23 13.96
N PHE A 358 -20.11 27.79 12.75
CA PHE A 358 -20.92 27.13 11.73
C PHE A 358 -20.32 25.81 11.25
N LEU A 359 -19.00 25.77 11.03
CA LEU A 359 -18.32 24.61 10.47
C LEU A 359 -18.12 23.49 11.51
N GLN A 360 -17.52 23.81 12.66
CA GLN A 360 -17.04 22.88 13.68
C GLN A 360 -17.90 22.86 14.97
N GLY A 361 -18.81 23.81 15.14
CA GLY A 361 -19.73 23.87 16.29
C GLY A 361 -19.31 24.85 17.38
N SER A 362 -20.16 25.03 18.39
CA SER A 362 -19.94 25.94 19.52
C SER A 362 -19.15 25.30 20.69
N GLY A 363 -18.67 24.07 20.51
CA GLY A 363 -17.96 23.32 21.56
C GLY A 363 -18.86 23.04 22.75
N THR A 364 -18.53 23.60 23.92
CA THR A 364 -19.32 23.47 25.16
C THR A 364 -20.29 24.62 25.38
N GLU A 365 -20.25 25.67 24.55
CA GLU A 365 -21.12 26.83 24.69
C GLU A 365 -22.55 26.48 24.25
N GLU A 366 -23.51 26.66 25.15
CA GLU A 366 -24.92 26.43 24.85
C GLU A 366 -25.55 27.61 24.12
N ILE A 367 -26.30 27.30 23.06
CA ILE A 367 -27.06 28.27 22.28
C ILE A 367 -28.55 27.96 22.45
N SER A 368 -29.35 29.01 22.68
CA SER A 368 -30.80 28.88 22.77
C SER A 368 -31.43 28.86 21.37
N PHE A 369 -31.93 27.69 20.97
CA PHE A 369 -32.63 27.51 19.70
C PHE A 369 -34.13 27.54 19.90
N ARG A 370 -34.80 28.46 19.20
CA ARG A 370 -36.27 28.51 19.12
C ARG A 370 -36.71 27.95 17.77
N TYR A 371 -37.41 26.82 17.79
CA TYR A 371 -37.96 26.21 16.58
C TYR A 371 -39.46 26.40 16.49
N ASP A 372 -39.96 26.65 15.28
CA ASP A 372 -41.38 26.69 14.93
C ASP A 372 -41.66 25.63 13.86
N GLU A 373 -42.29 24.54 14.29
CA GLU A 373 -42.73 23.45 13.43
C GLU A 373 -44.24 23.55 13.21
N GLY A 374 -44.65 24.44 12.31
CA GLY A 374 -46.05 24.56 11.88
C GLY A 374 -47.00 25.03 12.99
N GLY A 375 -46.56 25.95 13.86
CA GLY A 375 -47.35 26.55 14.93
C GLY A 375 -47.07 25.99 16.32
N ARG A 376 -46.27 24.92 16.44
CA ARG A 376 -45.73 24.45 17.73
C ARG A 376 -44.35 25.04 17.94
N VAL A 377 -44.26 26.00 18.86
CA VAL A 377 -43.01 26.67 19.22
C VAL A 377 -42.40 25.97 20.43
N TYR A 378 -41.15 25.54 20.31
CA TYR A 378 -40.38 25.01 21.43
C TYR A 378 -38.97 25.64 21.45
N THR A 379 -38.42 25.78 22.66
CA THR A 379 -37.10 26.35 22.88
C THR A 379 -36.21 25.30 23.53
N VAL A 380 -35.02 25.09 22.97
CA VAL A 380 -34.03 24.13 23.48
C VAL A 380 -32.69 24.85 23.63
N SER A 381 -32.07 24.74 24.81
CA SER A 381 -30.68 25.12 25.03
C SER A 381 -29.80 23.90 24.82
N ARG A 382 -28.84 23.97 23.90
CA ARG A 382 -27.85 22.91 23.68
C ARG A 382 -26.64 23.46 22.93
N PRO A 383 -25.47 22.80 23.01
CA PRO A 383 -24.35 23.14 22.15
C PRO A 383 -24.70 22.86 20.68
N PHE A 384 -24.21 23.71 19.79
CA PHE A 384 -24.31 23.51 18.35
C PHE A 384 -23.24 22.56 17.88
N GLU A 385 -23.65 21.45 17.26
CA GLU A 385 -22.76 20.39 16.78
C GLU A 385 -21.81 20.85 15.65
N GLY A 386 -22.19 21.86 14.86
CA GLY A 386 -21.47 22.24 13.65
C GLY A 386 -21.92 21.44 12.42
N VAL A 387 -21.75 22.03 11.23
CA VAL A 387 -22.15 21.40 9.97
C VAL A 387 -21.29 20.18 9.65
N ILE A 388 -19.96 20.29 9.81
CA ILE A 388 -19.02 19.22 9.48
C ILE A 388 -19.13 18.04 10.45
N PRO A 389 -19.12 18.23 11.79
CA PRO A 389 -19.30 17.12 12.72
C PRO A 389 -20.66 16.43 12.55
N ASN A 390 -21.73 17.19 12.27
CA ASN A 390 -23.05 16.62 11.98
C ASN A 390 -23.03 15.73 10.74
N MET A 391 -22.43 16.20 9.64
CA MET A 391 -22.27 15.41 8.42
C MET A 391 -21.41 14.17 8.66
N ALA A 392 -20.30 14.29 9.40
CA ALA A 392 -19.40 13.18 9.70
C ALA A 392 -20.04 12.11 10.61
N ARG A 393 -20.87 12.52 11.56
CA ARG A 393 -21.66 11.60 12.39
C ARG A 393 -22.74 10.91 11.56
N ARG A 394 -23.55 11.68 10.81
CA ARG A 394 -24.62 11.11 9.96
C ARG A 394 -24.08 10.18 8.88
N TYR A 395 -22.92 10.48 8.30
CA TYR A 395 -22.26 9.60 7.33
C TYR A 395 -21.92 8.23 7.93
N ARG A 396 -21.45 8.19 9.19
CA ARG A 396 -21.14 6.95 9.91
C ARG A 396 -22.38 6.18 10.38
N GLU A 397 -23.42 6.90 10.82
CA GLU A 397 -24.63 6.31 11.39
C GLU A 397 -25.67 5.89 10.35
N THR A 398 -25.65 6.48 9.14
CA THR A 398 -26.68 6.24 8.13
C THR A 398 -26.40 4.98 7.30
N ASP A 399 -27.41 4.13 7.12
CA ASP A 399 -27.37 2.95 6.24
C ASP A 399 -27.84 3.24 4.80
N SER A 400 -28.42 4.42 4.55
CA SER A 400 -28.88 4.83 3.22
C SER A 400 -27.71 5.20 2.30
N ALA A 401 -27.54 4.44 1.22
CA ALA A 401 -26.54 4.71 0.18
C ALA A 401 -26.68 6.10 -0.44
N TRP A 402 -27.92 6.55 -0.68
CA TRP A 402 -28.19 7.87 -1.27
C TRP A 402 -27.71 9.02 -0.37
N ILE A 403 -27.90 8.92 0.95
CA ILE A 403 -27.41 9.93 1.90
C ILE A 403 -25.88 9.94 1.95
N ARG A 404 -25.25 8.75 1.90
CA ARG A 404 -23.78 8.65 1.84
C ARG A 404 -23.23 9.31 0.59
N GLU A 405 -23.78 8.99 -0.59
CA GLU A 405 -23.41 9.63 -1.86
C GLU A 405 -23.64 11.14 -1.87
N GLU A 406 -24.66 11.64 -1.16
CA GLU A 406 -24.87 13.09 -1.02
C GLU A 406 -23.76 13.75 -0.20
N PHE A 407 -23.34 13.12 0.90
CA PHE A 407 -22.27 13.63 1.76
C PHE A 407 -20.87 13.49 1.16
N GLU A 408 -20.61 12.42 0.40
CA GLU A 408 -19.33 12.21 -0.29
C GLU A 408 -18.97 13.37 -1.23
N ARG A 409 -19.96 14.10 -1.76
CA ARG A 409 -19.73 15.30 -2.61
C ARG A 409 -19.02 16.44 -1.89
N TYR A 410 -19.07 16.46 -0.56
CA TYR A 410 -18.41 17.45 0.28
C TYR A 410 -17.13 16.91 0.92
N GLN A 411 -16.74 15.67 0.58
CA GLN A 411 -15.51 15.08 1.04
C GLN A 411 -14.39 15.32 0.02
N ASN A 412 -13.18 15.45 0.55
CA ASN A 412 -11.95 15.48 -0.22
C ASN A 412 -11.00 14.43 0.34
N ASN A 413 -10.00 14.06 -0.47
CA ASN A 413 -8.99 13.10 -0.09
C ASN A 413 -7.76 13.83 0.44
N ARG A 414 -7.20 13.34 1.53
CA ARG A 414 -5.85 13.68 1.97
C ARG A 414 -5.02 12.42 2.19
N PRO A 415 -3.68 12.48 2.16
CA PRO A 415 -2.84 11.36 2.55
C PRO A 415 -3.21 10.86 3.96
N CYS A 416 -3.25 9.54 4.14
CA CYS A 416 -3.51 8.96 5.45
C CYS A 416 -2.39 9.32 6.42
N GLY A 417 -2.73 9.81 7.63
CA GLY A 417 -1.75 10.27 8.61
C GLY A 417 -0.97 9.15 9.31
N THR A 418 -1.39 7.89 9.16
CA THR A 418 -0.69 6.72 9.75
C THR A 418 0.36 6.15 8.80
N CYS A 419 0.12 6.16 7.49
CA CYS A 419 1.03 5.57 6.50
C CYS A 419 1.59 6.58 5.51
N ASP A 420 1.34 7.88 5.71
CA ASP A 420 1.74 8.98 4.83
C ASP A 420 1.37 8.77 3.36
N GLY A 421 0.28 8.03 3.12
CA GLY A 421 -0.18 7.66 1.79
C GLY A 421 0.53 6.49 1.11
N TYR A 422 1.46 5.81 1.79
CA TYR A 422 2.14 4.61 1.27
C TYR A 422 1.29 3.34 1.30
N ARG A 423 0.10 3.37 1.90
CA ARG A 423 -0.89 2.27 1.95
C ARG A 423 -0.48 1.04 2.74
N LEU A 424 0.75 0.99 3.24
CA LEU A 424 1.31 -0.18 3.91
C LEU A 424 1.44 0.02 5.41
N ARG A 425 1.62 -1.09 6.14
CA ARG A 425 1.94 -1.06 7.57
C ARG A 425 3.39 -0.60 7.83
N PRO A 426 3.68 -0.06 9.03
CA PRO A 426 5.03 0.34 9.42
C PRO A 426 6.07 -0.79 9.28
N GLU A 427 5.69 -2.04 9.54
CA GLU A 427 6.57 -3.21 9.40
C GLU A 427 7.03 -3.44 7.97
N ALA A 428 6.16 -3.19 6.99
CA ALA A 428 6.52 -3.28 5.58
C ALA A 428 7.41 -2.09 5.15
N LEU A 429 7.14 -0.89 5.69
CA LEU A 429 7.92 0.33 5.40
C LEU A 429 9.30 0.34 6.08
N ALA A 430 9.49 -0.52 7.09
CA ALA A 430 10.77 -0.74 7.74
C ALA A 430 11.77 -1.51 6.85
N VAL A 431 11.30 -2.23 5.83
CA VAL A 431 12.17 -2.98 4.90
C VAL A 431 12.64 -2.08 3.77
N LYS A 432 13.96 -1.99 3.61
CA LYS A 432 14.61 -1.07 2.67
C LYS A 432 15.61 -1.77 1.75
N ILE A 433 15.76 -1.20 0.56
CA ILE A 433 16.82 -1.50 -0.41
C ILE A 433 17.42 -0.15 -0.81
N ALA A 434 18.75 0.01 -0.78
CA ALA A 434 19.41 1.29 -1.04
C ALA A 434 18.77 2.46 -0.25
N ASP A 435 18.60 2.25 1.07
CA ASP A 435 17.99 3.18 2.03
C ASP A 435 16.53 3.61 1.77
N GLN A 436 15.86 2.97 0.81
CA GLN A 436 14.49 3.31 0.43
C GLN A 436 13.54 2.13 0.62
N HIS A 437 12.35 2.40 1.14
CA HIS A 437 11.28 1.41 1.25
C HIS A 437 10.40 1.39 -0.01
N VAL A 438 9.64 0.32 -0.20
CA VAL A 438 8.84 0.11 -1.42
C VAL A 438 7.91 1.29 -1.74
N GLY A 439 7.28 1.86 -0.71
CA GLY A 439 6.41 3.05 -0.82
C GLY A 439 7.09 4.27 -1.47
N GLN A 440 8.35 4.54 -1.14
CA GLN A 440 9.12 5.64 -1.72
C GLN A 440 9.44 5.37 -3.19
N VAL A 441 9.84 4.13 -3.51
CA VAL A 441 10.17 3.73 -4.89
C VAL A 441 8.96 3.89 -5.81
N VAL A 442 7.76 3.50 -5.36
CA VAL A 442 6.55 3.62 -6.19
C VAL A 442 6.02 5.04 -6.34
N GLN A 443 6.41 5.96 -5.44
CA GLN A 443 6.08 7.38 -5.55
C GLN A 443 7.01 8.15 -6.48
N LYS A 444 8.17 7.59 -6.83
CA LYS A 444 9.03 8.16 -7.88
C LYS A 444 8.31 8.15 -9.22
N SER A 445 8.74 9.04 -10.10
CA SER A 445 8.41 8.93 -11.52
C SER A 445 8.95 7.61 -12.08
N ILE A 446 8.34 7.09 -13.16
CA ILE A 446 8.79 5.86 -13.81
C ILE A 446 10.25 6.00 -14.27
N ARG A 447 10.67 7.21 -14.70
CA ARG A 447 12.07 7.49 -15.03
C ARG A 447 13.00 7.28 -13.83
N GLU A 448 12.70 7.92 -12.70
CA GLU A 448 13.50 7.84 -11.48
C GLU A 448 13.46 6.43 -10.87
N ALA A 449 12.34 5.71 -11.00
CA ALA A 449 12.24 4.32 -10.56
C ALA A 449 13.11 3.40 -11.42
N TYR A 450 13.22 3.67 -12.73
CA TYR A 450 14.11 2.95 -13.64
C TYR A 450 15.59 3.21 -13.26
N GLU A 451 15.98 4.47 -13.08
CA GLU A 451 17.31 4.88 -12.62
C GLU A 451 17.65 4.27 -11.24
N TRP A 452 16.68 4.21 -10.33
CA TRP A 452 16.83 3.52 -9.04
C TRP A 452 17.14 2.03 -9.24
N CYS A 453 16.38 1.33 -10.08
CA CYS A 453 16.63 -0.10 -10.36
C CYS A 453 18.02 -0.37 -10.95
N GLU A 454 18.60 0.57 -11.70
CA GLU A 454 19.97 0.46 -12.21
C GLU A 454 21.04 0.63 -11.12
N SER A 455 20.76 1.42 -10.08
CA SER A 455 21.69 1.65 -8.97
C SER A 455 21.60 0.59 -7.86
N VAL A 456 20.46 -0.10 -7.71
CA VAL A 456 20.25 -1.14 -6.68
C VAL A 456 21.37 -2.19 -6.62
N PRO A 457 21.87 -2.78 -7.73
CA PRO A 457 22.89 -3.82 -7.66
C PRO A 457 24.17 -3.41 -6.93
N ALA A 458 24.55 -2.12 -6.99
CA ALA A 458 25.73 -1.61 -6.29
C ALA A 458 25.56 -1.56 -4.76
N SER A 459 24.32 -1.54 -4.27
CA SER A 459 23.99 -1.48 -2.84
C SER A 459 23.79 -2.85 -2.18
N LEU A 460 23.73 -3.92 -2.98
CA LEU A 460 23.42 -5.27 -2.50
C LEU A 460 24.68 -6.11 -2.34
N SER A 461 24.65 -7.05 -1.38
CA SER A 461 25.69 -8.09 -1.26
C SER A 461 25.67 -9.03 -2.47
N ALA A 462 26.76 -9.76 -2.71
CA ALA A 462 26.86 -10.72 -3.82
C ALA A 462 25.71 -11.75 -3.81
N GLN A 463 25.36 -12.28 -2.64
CA GLN A 463 24.25 -13.24 -2.49
C GLN A 463 22.90 -12.60 -2.83
N LYS A 464 22.62 -11.40 -2.30
CA LYS A 464 21.37 -10.67 -2.58
C LYS A 464 21.27 -10.29 -4.06
N ASN A 465 22.39 -9.94 -4.69
CA ASN A 465 22.45 -9.64 -6.11
C ASN A 465 22.10 -10.84 -6.98
N GLU A 466 22.57 -12.04 -6.65
CA GLU A 466 22.24 -13.25 -7.43
C GLU A 466 20.75 -13.55 -7.39
N ILE A 467 20.10 -13.38 -6.23
CA ILE A 467 18.65 -13.56 -6.06
C ILE A 467 17.88 -12.44 -6.78
N ALA A 468 18.32 -11.19 -6.65
CA ALA A 468 17.63 -10.02 -7.19
C ALA A 468 17.76 -9.88 -8.72
N ARG A 469 18.80 -10.48 -9.35
CA ARG A 469 19.12 -10.30 -10.77
C ARG A 469 17.93 -10.55 -11.71
N ALA A 470 17.23 -11.67 -11.55
CA ALA A 470 16.09 -12.01 -12.40
C ALA A 470 14.91 -11.04 -12.18
N ILE A 471 14.65 -10.68 -10.93
CA ILE A 471 13.54 -9.79 -10.56
C ILE A 471 13.79 -8.36 -11.08
N LEU A 472 15.01 -7.84 -10.88
CA LEU A 472 15.42 -6.52 -11.37
C LEU A 472 15.44 -6.44 -12.90
N LYS A 473 15.74 -7.54 -13.59
CA LYS A 473 15.61 -7.60 -15.05
C LYS A 473 14.16 -7.36 -15.48
N GLU A 474 13.22 -8.12 -14.92
CA GLU A 474 11.79 -8.03 -15.23
C GLU A 474 11.20 -6.65 -14.90
N ILE A 475 11.62 -6.03 -13.79
CA ILE A 475 11.20 -4.68 -13.40
C ILE A 475 11.74 -3.64 -14.40
N ARG A 476 13.03 -3.69 -14.73
CA ARG A 476 13.67 -2.74 -15.65
C ARG A 476 13.08 -2.82 -17.05
N GLU A 477 12.82 -4.02 -17.56
CA GLU A 477 12.20 -4.19 -18.87
C GLU A 477 10.81 -3.54 -18.92
N ARG A 478 9.95 -3.79 -17.91
CA ARG A 478 8.62 -3.17 -17.82
C ARG A 478 8.67 -1.64 -17.68
N LEU A 479 9.55 -1.13 -16.81
CA LEU A 479 9.76 0.31 -16.67
C LEU A 479 10.30 0.93 -17.97
N GLY A 480 11.21 0.23 -18.65
CA GLY A 480 11.75 0.62 -19.96
C GLY A 480 10.65 0.71 -21.02
N PHE A 481 9.75 -0.26 -21.10
CA PHE A 481 8.60 -0.19 -22.01
C PHE A 481 7.70 1.02 -21.72
N LEU A 482 7.45 1.33 -20.44
CA LEU A 482 6.67 2.52 -20.05
C LEU A 482 7.37 3.83 -20.44
N ASN A 483 8.69 3.91 -20.30
CA ASN A 483 9.47 5.06 -20.76
C ASN A 483 9.43 5.19 -22.28
N ASN A 484 9.51 4.08 -23.02
CA ASN A 484 9.47 4.08 -24.48
C ASN A 484 8.13 4.59 -25.02
N VAL A 485 7.01 4.26 -24.35
CA VAL A 485 5.68 4.78 -24.72
C VAL A 485 5.37 6.18 -24.16
N GLY A 486 6.37 6.90 -23.65
CA GLY A 486 6.20 8.30 -23.25
C GLY A 486 5.47 8.50 -21.90
N LEU A 487 5.53 7.51 -21.00
CA LEU A 487 4.88 7.57 -19.68
C LEU A 487 5.86 7.84 -18.53
N GLU A 488 7.09 8.27 -18.84
CA GLU A 488 8.17 8.44 -17.87
C GLU A 488 7.83 9.39 -16.70
N TYR A 489 6.87 10.30 -16.89
CA TYR A 489 6.43 11.30 -15.90
C TYR A 489 5.42 10.76 -14.87
N LEU A 490 4.82 9.59 -15.12
CA LEU A 490 3.87 8.98 -14.19
C LEU A 490 4.59 8.37 -12.99
N THR A 491 3.87 8.21 -11.88
CA THR A 491 4.33 7.41 -10.75
C THR A 491 3.64 6.05 -10.72
N LEU A 492 4.30 5.03 -10.18
CA LEU A 492 3.68 3.70 -10.01
C LEU A 492 2.54 3.71 -8.97
N SER A 493 2.55 4.67 -8.05
CA SER A 493 1.52 4.88 -7.04
C SER A 493 0.28 5.62 -7.56
N ARG A 494 0.33 6.23 -8.77
CA ARG A 494 -0.82 6.95 -9.35
C ARG A 494 -2.02 6.01 -9.49
N ASN A 495 -3.17 6.48 -9.02
CA ASN A 495 -4.42 5.73 -9.09
C ASN A 495 -4.82 5.49 -10.55
N ALA A 496 -5.15 4.25 -10.90
CA ALA A 496 -5.49 3.86 -12.27
C ALA A 496 -6.80 4.52 -12.78
N GLY A 497 -7.68 4.94 -11.86
CA GLY A 497 -8.90 5.68 -12.18
C GLY A 497 -8.68 7.15 -12.54
N THR A 498 -7.48 7.71 -12.34
CA THR A 498 -7.15 9.10 -12.70
C THR A 498 -6.37 9.22 -14.00
N LEU A 499 -6.15 8.10 -14.69
CA LEU A 499 -5.50 8.06 -15.99
C LEU A 499 -6.45 8.54 -17.09
N SER A 500 -5.92 9.30 -18.04
CA SER A 500 -6.61 9.62 -19.28
C SER A 500 -6.73 8.37 -20.16
N GLY A 501 -7.67 8.38 -21.11
CA GLY A 501 -7.85 7.26 -22.06
C GLY A 501 -6.56 6.88 -22.80
N GLY A 502 -5.79 7.89 -23.26
CA GLY A 502 -4.50 7.68 -23.92
C GLY A 502 -3.42 7.13 -22.98
N GLU A 503 -3.34 7.60 -21.72
CA GLU A 503 -2.42 7.03 -20.73
C GLU A 503 -2.74 5.55 -20.45
N SER A 504 -4.02 5.22 -20.21
CA SER A 504 -4.46 3.84 -19.97
C SER A 504 -4.16 2.94 -21.17
N GLN A 505 -4.37 3.44 -22.39
CA GLN A 505 -4.08 2.71 -23.62
C GLN A 505 -2.58 2.41 -23.76
N ARG A 506 -1.72 3.41 -23.53
CA ARG A 506 -0.26 3.24 -23.60
C ARG A 506 0.28 2.32 -22.51
N ILE A 507 -0.29 2.35 -21.30
CA ILE A 507 0.03 1.37 -20.24
C ILE A 507 -0.30 -0.04 -20.71
N ARG A 508 -1.48 -0.24 -21.31
CA ARG A 508 -1.88 -1.54 -21.82
C ARG A 508 -0.95 -2.00 -22.95
N LEU A 509 -0.58 -1.10 -23.86
CA LEU A 509 0.38 -1.37 -24.92
C LEU A 509 1.74 -1.81 -24.35
N ALA A 510 2.30 -1.07 -23.39
CA ALA A 510 3.56 -1.42 -22.75
C ALA A 510 3.51 -2.79 -22.05
N SER A 511 2.40 -3.08 -21.35
CA SER A 511 2.17 -4.39 -20.71
C SER A 511 2.10 -5.53 -21.74
N GLN A 512 1.44 -5.31 -22.87
CA GLN A 512 1.37 -6.31 -23.95
C GLN A 512 2.72 -6.53 -24.63
N ILE A 513 3.51 -5.48 -24.86
CA ILE A 513 4.87 -5.62 -25.40
C ILE A 513 5.75 -6.40 -24.42
N GLY A 514 5.61 -6.16 -23.11
CA GLY A 514 6.34 -6.89 -22.07
C GLY A 514 5.93 -8.35 -21.88
N SER A 515 4.81 -8.80 -22.46
CA SER A 515 4.34 -10.19 -22.33
C SER A 515 5.14 -11.20 -23.15
N GLY A 516 5.93 -10.73 -24.14
CA GLY A 516 6.75 -11.60 -24.99
C GLY A 516 5.95 -12.56 -25.87
N LEU A 517 4.64 -12.32 -26.07
CA LEU A 517 3.78 -13.17 -26.88
C LEU A 517 4.18 -13.11 -28.36
N THR A 518 4.13 -14.26 -29.03
CA THR A 518 4.38 -14.40 -30.47
C THR A 518 3.16 -14.98 -31.18
N GLY A 519 2.96 -14.60 -32.45
CA GLY A 519 1.83 -15.08 -33.24
C GLY A 519 0.47 -14.53 -32.83
N VAL A 520 0.43 -13.42 -32.08
CA VAL A 520 -0.80 -12.72 -31.64
C VAL A 520 -1.16 -11.61 -32.62
N LEU A 521 -2.46 -11.43 -32.87
CA LEU A 521 -2.99 -10.29 -33.61
C LEU A 521 -3.35 -9.15 -32.64
N TYR A 522 -2.58 -8.09 -32.64
CA TYR A 522 -2.91 -6.88 -31.88
C TYR A 522 -3.79 -5.94 -32.71
N VAL A 523 -4.95 -5.54 -32.17
CA VAL A 523 -5.86 -4.57 -32.80
C VAL A 523 -5.90 -3.31 -31.92
N LEU A 524 -5.33 -2.21 -32.43
CA LEU A 524 -5.15 -0.96 -31.70
C LEU A 524 -6.16 0.10 -32.19
N ASP A 525 -6.75 0.84 -31.25
CA ASP A 525 -7.71 1.91 -31.54
C ASP A 525 -7.03 3.29 -31.45
N GLU A 526 -6.50 3.79 -32.57
CA GLU A 526 -5.89 5.13 -32.68
C GLU A 526 -4.91 5.48 -31.53
N PRO A 527 -3.77 4.77 -31.43
CA PRO A 527 -2.87 4.86 -30.27
C PRO A 527 -2.11 6.19 -30.16
N SER A 528 -2.22 7.08 -31.16
CA SER A 528 -1.67 8.45 -31.16
C SER A 528 -2.51 9.46 -30.38
N ILE A 529 -3.72 9.08 -29.91
CA ILE A 529 -4.59 10.02 -29.18
C ILE A 529 -3.95 10.45 -27.86
N GLY A 530 -4.03 11.76 -27.58
CA GLY A 530 -3.49 12.36 -26.36
C GLY A 530 -1.96 12.25 -26.27
N LEU A 531 -1.30 12.15 -27.43
CA LEU A 531 0.14 12.01 -27.57
C LEU A 531 0.67 13.26 -28.30
N HIS A 532 1.72 13.87 -27.75
CA HIS A 532 2.36 15.02 -28.40
C HIS A 532 3.06 14.58 -29.68
N GLN A 533 3.07 15.41 -30.73
CA GLN A 533 3.63 15.04 -32.05
C GLN A 533 5.08 14.53 -31.98
N ARG A 534 5.89 15.08 -31.07
CA ARG A 534 7.27 14.65 -30.79
C ARG A 534 7.37 13.16 -30.40
N ASP A 535 6.39 12.68 -29.65
CA ASP A 535 6.45 11.35 -29.03
C ASP A 535 5.77 10.28 -29.92
N ASN A 536 5.17 10.68 -31.07
CA ASN A 536 4.61 9.74 -32.06
C ASN A 536 5.68 8.85 -32.67
N ASP A 537 6.86 9.39 -32.94
CA ASP A 537 7.97 8.60 -33.48
C ASP A 537 8.39 7.51 -32.48
N ARG A 538 8.36 7.77 -31.17
CA ARG A 538 8.68 6.77 -30.14
C ARG A 538 7.68 5.61 -30.09
N LEU A 539 6.42 5.85 -30.45
CA LEU A 539 5.38 4.81 -30.49
C LEU A 539 5.58 3.82 -31.65
N LEU A 540 6.12 4.31 -32.77
CA LEU A 540 6.24 3.58 -34.03
C LEU A 540 7.65 3.04 -34.30
N THR A 541 8.66 3.60 -33.64
CA THR A 541 10.07 3.29 -33.89
C THR A 541 10.66 2.55 -32.70
N ARG A 542 11.43 1.51 -33.02
CA ARG A 542 12.02 0.55 -32.09
C ARG A 542 13.18 1.12 -31.29
#